data_AF-A0A4S8EYB3-F1
#
_entry.id   AF-A0A4S8EYB3-F1
#
_cell.length_a   1.000
_cell.length_b   1.000
_cell.length_c   1.000
_cell.angle_alpha   90.00
_cell.angle_beta   90.00
_cell.angle_gamma   90.00
#
_symmetry.space_group_name_H-M   'P 1'
#
loop_
_entity.id
_entity.type
_entity.pdbx_description
1 polymer ?
#
loop_
_entity_poly.entity_id
_entity_poly.type
_entity_poly.pdbx_seq_one_letter_code
_entity_poly.pdbx_strand_id
1 'polypeptide(L)'
;MNARKINLEEMAQAVFAKVEPPSMQSPLSAALENTTSPNSTSASNKPFETDPAQAQAKTRQARKALGMPQATFASLIHTSAAELNDWEQGRKTPPGAAVRLFELLIKNPDLSKLWD
;
A
#
# COMPACT_ATOMS: atom_id res chain seq x y z
N MET A 1 -38.10 -34.16 10.81
CA MET A 1 -36.96 -33.26 10.55
C MET A 1 -37.34 -31.86 11.01
N ASN A 2 -36.57 -31.23 11.91
CA ASN A 2 -36.77 -29.84 12.33
C ASN A 2 -35.47 -29.06 12.19
N ALA A 3 -35.51 -28.02 11.36
CA ALA A 3 -34.41 -27.13 11.06
C ALA A 3 -34.01 -26.29 12.29
N ARG A 4 -32.73 -26.27 12.63
CA ARG A 4 -32.18 -25.36 13.66
C ARG A 4 -31.95 -23.99 13.04
N LYS A 5 -32.80 -23.03 13.39
CA LYS A 5 -32.57 -21.60 13.12
C LYS A 5 -31.40 -21.14 14.00
N ILE A 6 -30.37 -20.57 13.41
CA ILE A 6 -29.25 -19.94 14.13
C ILE A 6 -29.76 -18.60 14.65
N ASN A 7 -29.71 -18.38 15.97
CA ASN A 7 -30.22 -17.17 16.61
C ASN A 7 -29.07 -16.17 16.75
N LEU A 8 -29.18 -15.02 16.09
CA LEU A 8 -28.10 -14.05 15.87
C LEU A 8 -27.84 -13.13 17.09
N GLU A 9 -28.60 -13.29 18.17
CA GLU A 9 -28.56 -12.43 19.36
C GLU A 9 -27.48 -12.83 20.38
N GLU A 10 -26.98 -14.08 20.34
CA GLU A 10 -26.09 -14.62 21.40
C GLU A 10 -24.61 -14.25 21.22
N MET A 11 -24.18 -13.80 20.03
CA MET A 11 -22.78 -13.44 19.78
C MET A 11 -22.41 -12.00 20.22
N ALA A 12 -23.39 -11.16 20.51
CA ALA A 12 -23.16 -9.73 20.77
C ALA A 12 -22.81 -9.39 22.24
N GLN A 13 -22.88 -10.35 23.18
CA GLN A 13 -22.75 -10.06 24.62
C GLN A 13 -21.38 -10.37 25.25
N ALA A 14 -20.38 -10.82 24.49
CA ALA A 14 -19.08 -11.22 25.05
C ALA A 14 -18.00 -10.12 25.13
N VAL A 15 -18.30 -8.85 24.83
CA VAL A 15 -17.26 -7.81 24.60
C VAL A 15 -17.10 -6.77 25.73
N PHE A 16 -17.88 -6.74 26.81
CA PHE A 16 -17.76 -5.66 27.82
C PHE A 16 -17.93 -6.11 29.28
N ALA A 17 -16.81 -6.24 30.02
CA ALA A 17 -16.60 -6.00 31.49
C ALA A 17 -15.45 -6.90 32.01
N LYS A 18 -14.18 -6.47 32.12
CA LYS A 18 -13.54 -5.51 33.06
C LYS A 18 -13.29 -6.10 34.46
N VAL A 19 -12.01 -6.25 34.85
CA VAL A 19 -11.36 -5.81 36.14
C VAL A 19 -9.88 -6.27 36.20
N GLU A 20 -9.02 -5.36 36.68
CA GLU A 20 -7.54 -5.32 36.71
C GLU A 20 -6.98 -5.75 38.12
N PRO A 21 -5.66 -5.65 38.49
CA PRO A 21 -4.84 -6.72 39.06
C PRO A 21 -4.38 -6.50 40.54
N PRO A 22 -3.52 -7.39 41.11
CA PRO A 22 -2.36 -6.85 41.84
C PRO A 22 -1.02 -7.56 41.58
N SER A 23 -0.05 -6.74 41.13
CA SER A 23 1.36 -6.67 41.55
C SER A 23 2.17 -7.94 41.88
N MET A 24 3.20 -8.19 41.06
CA MET A 24 4.58 -8.31 41.55
C MET A 24 5.52 -7.54 40.61
N GLN A 25 6.25 -6.58 41.19
CA GLN A 25 7.26 -5.70 40.58
C GLN A 25 8.61 -6.44 40.50
N SER A 26 9.25 -6.51 39.31
CA SER A 26 10.41 -5.71 38.82
C SER A 26 11.78 -6.05 39.44
N PRO A 27 12.94 -5.72 38.83
CA PRO A 27 13.19 -5.10 37.51
C PRO A 27 14.31 -5.79 36.68
N LEU A 28 14.24 -5.75 35.34
CA LEU A 28 15.32 -5.21 34.50
C LEU A 28 14.81 -5.04 33.06
N SER A 29 14.14 -3.91 32.91
CA SER A 29 13.78 -3.17 31.71
C SER A 29 14.79 -3.28 30.56
N ALA A 30 14.30 -3.64 29.36
CA ALA A 30 14.61 -3.01 28.06
C ALA A 30 14.42 -3.97 26.87
N ALA A 31 13.24 -4.56 26.68
CA ALA A 31 12.91 -5.27 25.46
C ALA A 31 11.57 -4.76 24.89
N LEU A 32 11.65 -4.22 23.67
CA LEU A 32 10.57 -3.72 22.80
C LEU A 32 10.03 -2.31 23.06
N GLU A 33 10.81 -1.27 22.72
CA GLU A 33 10.26 -0.02 22.14
C GLU A 33 11.36 0.81 21.45
N ASN A 34 12.02 0.18 20.49
CA ASN A 34 12.67 0.89 19.39
C ASN A 34 12.79 -0.12 18.24
N THR A 35 11.76 -0.16 17.40
CA THR A 35 11.93 -0.52 16.00
C THR A 35 11.54 0.71 15.17
N THR A 36 12.32 1.78 15.36
CA THR A 36 12.83 2.52 14.20
C THR A 36 13.28 1.46 13.22
N SER A 37 12.55 1.27 12.11
CA SER A 37 12.87 0.27 11.09
C SER A 37 14.27 0.54 10.54
N PRO A 38 15.29 -0.29 10.82
CA PRO A 38 16.60 -0.14 10.23
C PRO A 38 16.87 -1.37 9.34
N ASN A 39 17.04 -1.12 8.04
CA ASN A 39 17.79 -1.99 7.16
C ASN A 39 17.14 -3.32 6.76
N SER A 40 16.31 -3.29 5.72
CA SER A 40 16.07 -4.46 4.87
C SER A 40 17.25 -4.64 3.91
N THR A 41 18.30 -5.34 4.34
CA THR A 41 19.26 -5.97 3.42
C THR A 41 19.67 -7.36 3.95
N SER A 42 19.08 -8.42 3.38
CA SER A 42 19.72 -9.73 3.23
C SER A 42 18.95 -10.56 2.18
N ALA A 43 19.72 -11.07 1.23
CA ALA A 43 19.27 -11.60 -0.06
C ALA A 43 18.31 -12.78 0.06
N SER A 44 17.15 -12.69 -0.60
CA SER A 44 16.18 -13.77 -0.82
C SER A 44 15.28 -13.38 -2.00
N ASN A 45 15.42 -14.07 -3.15
CA ASN A 45 14.66 -13.92 -4.40
C ASN A 45 13.51 -12.87 -4.42
N LYS A 46 13.78 -11.63 -4.87
CA LYS A 46 12.74 -10.64 -5.22
C LYS A 46 12.85 -10.29 -6.71
N PRO A 47 11.97 -10.80 -7.58
CA PRO A 47 12.10 -10.56 -9.02
C PRO A 47 11.95 -9.09 -9.47
N PHE A 48 11.48 -8.16 -8.61
CA PHE A 48 11.17 -6.78 -9.01
C PHE A 48 11.31 -5.74 -7.88
N GLU A 49 12.41 -5.73 -7.12
CA GLU A 49 12.67 -4.62 -6.19
C GLU A 49 12.94 -3.33 -6.99
N THR A 50 12.01 -2.36 -6.92
CA THR A 50 12.18 -1.07 -7.60
C THR A 50 12.72 -0.05 -6.61
N ASP A 51 13.79 0.66 -6.98
CA ASP A 51 14.26 1.83 -6.23
C ASP A 51 13.12 2.85 -6.10
N PRO A 52 12.69 3.20 -4.87
CA PRO A 52 11.54 4.07 -4.64
C PRO A 52 11.71 5.47 -5.25
N ALA A 53 12.92 6.02 -5.29
CA ALA A 53 13.18 7.33 -5.87
C ALA A 53 13.00 7.29 -7.39
N GLN A 54 13.51 6.23 -8.03
CA GLN A 54 13.32 5.99 -9.46
C GLN A 54 11.85 5.72 -9.80
N ALA A 55 11.15 4.98 -8.95
CA ALA A 55 9.74 4.69 -9.11
C ALA A 55 8.88 5.96 -9.11
N GLN A 56 9.11 6.84 -8.13
CA GLN A 56 8.46 8.17 -8.06
C GLN A 56 8.75 9.01 -9.30
N ALA A 57 10.01 9.07 -9.73
CA ALA A 57 10.40 9.84 -10.91
C ALA A 57 9.68 9.34 -12.17
N LYS A 58 9.62 8.02 -12.36
CA LYS A 58 8.91 7.38 -13.49
C LYS A 58 7.42 7.66 -13.49
N THR A 59 6.75 7.63 -12.34
CA THR A 59 5.32 8.00 -12.22
C THR A 59 5.07 9.40 -12.77
N ARG A 60 5.85 10.38 -12.30
CA ARG A 60 5.73 11.78 -12.73
C ARG A 60 6.06 11.96 -14.20
N GLN A 61 7.08 11.25 -14.70
CA GLN A 61 7.52 11.33 -16.10
C GLN A 61 6.48 10.75 -17.05
N ALA A 62 5.88 9.60 -16.72
CA ALA A 62 4.84 8.99 -17.55
C ALA A 62 3.64 9.92 -17.72
N ARG A 63 3.10 10.49 -16.63
CA ARG A 63 1.97 11.42 -16.73
C ARG A 63 2.31 12.65 -17.57
N LYS A 64 3.52 13.21 -17.41
CA LYS A 64 4.00 14.35 -18.20
C LYS A 64 4.15 14.02 -19.68
N ALA A 65 4.67 12.83 -20.01
CA ALA A 65 4.84 12.38 -21.39
C ALA A 65 3.50 12.30 -22.14
N LEU A 66 2.43 11.93 -21.43
CA LEU A 66 1.08 11.85 -21.98
C LEU A 66 0.35 13.21 -21.98
N GLY A 67 0.88 14.24 -21.30
CA GLY A 67 0.26 15.56 -21.23
C GLY A 67 -1.08 15.60 -20.49
N MET A 68 -1.38 14.59 -19.65
CA MET A 68 -2.69 14.43 -19.03
C MET A 68 -2.79 15.05 -17.63
N PRO A 69 -3.97 15.55 -17.23
CA PRO A 69 -4.29 15.85 -15.84
C PRO A 69 -4.15 14.60 -14.94
N GLN A 70 -3.88 14.81 -13.64
CA GLN A 70 -3.68 13.72 -12.68
C GLN A 70 -4.89 12.77 -12.59
N ALA A 71 -6.11 13.31 -12.58
CA ALA A 71 -7.33 12.51 -12.53
C ALA A 71 -7.48 11.61 -13.78
N THR A 72 -7.27 12.15 -14.97
CA THR A 72 -7.33 11.41 -16.23
C THR A 72 -6.28 10.30 -16.29
N PHE A 73 -5.05 10.60 -15.86
CA PHE A 73 -3.99 9.60 -15.79
C PHE A 73 -4.30 8.50 -14.75
N ALA A 74 -4.89 8.84 -13.61
CA ALA A 74 -5.32 7.88 -12.61
C ALA A 74 -6.39 6.92 -13.17
N SER A 75 -7.35 7.44 -13.93
CA SER A 75 -8.35 6.63 -14.63
C SER A 75 -7.72 5.71 -15.66
N LEU A 76 -6.74 6.19 -16.44
CA LEU A 76 -6.03 5.40 -17.45
C LEU A 76 -5.32 4.18 -16.86
N ILE A 77 -4.66 4.34 -15.70
CA ILE A 77 -3.91 3.27 -15.05
C ILE A 77 -4.73 2.53 -13.98
N HIS A 78 -6.04 2.77 -13.93
CA HIS A 78 -6.99 2.16 -12.99
C HIS A 78 -6.56 2.28 -11.51
N THR A 79 -6.11 3.48 -11.09
CA THR A 79 -5.82 3.80 -9.69
C THR A 79 -6.64 5.01 -9.23
N SER A 80 -6.66 5.26 -7.93
CA SER A 80 -7.27 6.48 -7.38
C SER A 80 -6.33 7.68 -7.54
N ALA A 81 -6.90 8.89 -7.70
CA ALA A 81 -6.08 10.11 -7.74
C ALA A 81 -5.28 10.33 -6.45
N ALA A 82 -5.82 9.90 -5.31
CA ALA A 82 -5.15 9.99 -4.01
C ALA A 82 -3.90 9.07 -3.95
N GLU A 83 -4.03 7.83 -4.42
CA GLU A 83 -2.92 6.88 -4.48
C GLU A 83 -1.85 7.30 -5.49
N LEU A 84 -2.26 7.77 -6.69
CA LEU A 84 -1.34 8.36 -7.65
C LEU A 84 -0.59 9.56 -7.05
N ASN A 85 -1.27 10.41 -6.31
CA ASN A 85 -0.64 11.53 -5.61
C ASN A 85 0.35 11.06 -4.54
N ASP A 86 0.03 10.01 -3.76
CA ASP A 86 1.00 9.41 -2.82
C ASP A 86 2.26 8.93 -3.53
N TRP A 87 2.12 8.32 -4.72
CA TRP A 87 3.26 7.87 -5.53
C TRP A 87 4.08 9.03 -6.10
N GLU A 88 3.43 10.05 -6.66
CA GLU A 88 4.13 11.22 -7.22
C GLU A 88 4.88 12.03 -6.15
N GLN A 89 4.39 12.02 -4.91
CA GLN A 89 5.00 12.69 -3.77
C GLN A 89 6.02 11.82 -3.02
N GLY A 90 6.18 10.55 -3.41
CA GLY A 90 7.10 9.62 -2.76
C GLY A 90 6.66 9.18 -1.36
N ARG A 91 5.39 9.39 -0.99
CA ARG A 91 4.82 8.88 0.28
C ARG A 91 4.61 7.36 0.23
N LYS A 92 4.38 6.81 -0.96
CA LYS A 92 4.26 5.37 -1.21
C LYS A 92 5.01 5.01 -2.49
N THR A 93 5.54 3.80 -2.54
CA THR A 93 6.16 3.25 -3.75
C THR A 93 5.08 2.61 -4.63
N PRO A 94 5.00 2.95 -5.93
CA PRO A 94 4.09 2.27 -6.84
C PRO A 94 4.47 0.79 -7.00
N PRO A 95 3.51 -0.11 -7.29
CA PRO A 95 3.79 -1.51 -7.59
C PRO A 95 4.78 -1.64 -8.76
N GLY A 96 5.65 -2.66 -8.74
CA GLY A 96 6.64 -2.88 -9.81
C GLY A 96 6.02 -3.03 -11.21
N ALA A 97 4.83 -3.61 -11.30
CA ALA A 97 4.06 -3.67 -12.54
C ALA A 97 3.67 -2.29 -13.07
N ALA A 98 3.25 -1.38 -12.18
CA ALA A 98 2.94 0.00 -12.54
C ALA A 98 4.19 0.75 -13.00
N VAL A 99 5.33 0.55 -12.33
CA VAL A 99 6.62 1.11 -12.76
C VAL A 99 6.97 0.66 -14.18
N ARG A 100 6.77 -0.63 -14.49
CA ARG A 100 7.04 -1.15 -15.83
C ARG A 100 6.08 -0.58 -16.88
N LEU A 101 4.81 -0.40 -16.53
CA LEU A 101 3.83 0.31 -17.36
C LEU A 101 4.26 1.75 -17.61
N PHE A 102 4.74 2.47 -16.60
CA PHE A 102 5.23 3.84 -16.75
C PHE A 102 6.41 3.91 -17.73
N GLU A 103 7.37 3.00 -17.64
CA GLU A 103 8.46 2.92 -18.62
C GLU A 103 7.95 2.70 -20.05
N LEU A 104 6.93 1.87 -20.22
CA LEU A 104 6.34 1.60 -21.53
C LEU A 104 5.65 2.85 -22.10
N LEU A 105 4.86 3.54 -21.27
CA LEU A 105 4.15 4.78 -21.62
C LEU A 105 5.10 5.94 -21.92
N ILE A 106 6.21 6.04 -21.19
CA ILE A 106 7.27 7.04 -21.46
C ILE A 106 7.89 6.80 -22.83
N LYS A 107 8.17 5.55 -23.19
CA LYS A 107 8.78 5.21 -24.48
C LYS A 107 7.79 5.30 -25.65
N ASN A 108 6.51 5.06 -25.40
CA ASN A 108 5.47 4.98 -26.42
C ASN A 108 4.21 5.74 -25.94
N PRO A 109 4.22 7.07 -25.94
CA PRO A 109 3.10 7.87 -25.45
C PRO A 109 1.82 7.65 -26.27
N ASP A 110 1.94 7.25 -27.53
CA ASP A 110 0.79 6.95 -28.40
C ASP A 110 -0.07 5.78 -27.91
N LEU A 111 0.46 4.90 -27.03
CA LEU A 111 -0.32 3.80 -26.45
C LEU A 111 -1.54 4.28 -25.66
N SER A 112 -1.50 5.50 -25.12
CA SER A 112 -2.65 6.04 -24.39
C SER A 112 -3.84 6.37 -25.31
N LYS A 113 -3.60 6.62 -26.60
CA LYS A 113 -4.65 6.95 -27.59
C LYS A 113 -5.50 5.73 -27.96
N LEU A 114 -5.02 4.52 -27.67
CA LEU A 114 -5.77 3.29 -27.90
C LEU A 114 -6.93 3.12 -26.90
N TRP A 115 -6.94 3.93 -25.83
CA TRP A 115 -7.84 3.79 -24.69
C TRP A 115 -8.88 4.92 -24.59
N ASP A 116 -9.04 5.71 -25.66
CA ASP A 116 -10.11 6.71 -25.84
C ASP A 116 -11.45 6.06 -26.21
#